data_AF-A0ABD6B7L8-F1
#
_entry.id   AF-A0ABD6B7L8-F1
#
_cell.length_a   1.000
_cell.length_b   1.000
_cell.length_c   1.000
_cell.angle_alpha   90.00
_cell.angle_beta   90.00
_cell.angle_gamma   90.00
#
_symmetry.space_group_name_H-M   'P 1'
#
loop_
_entity.id
_entity.type
_entity.pdbx_description
1 polymer ?
#
loop_
_entity_poly.entity_id
_entity_poly.type
_entity_poly.pdbx_seq_one_letter_code
_entity_poly.pdbx_strand_id
1 'polypeptide(L)'
;MTDPTDAIQFGTDGWRATLDTFTDDRVRIVAQGVADYLRETGTDAPVVVGYDARPSSPGFAESVADVLTDNGFDVLLPERDVPTPTAVWNAVDRGYAGAVILSASHNPPEYNGIKYFPGDGAPAMPEVTDRIEANLGEPEALPESERGVVARDDLIGPHADAVEELVASYGFSTDDGSVDLSGLTVAYDAMHGSGRGVTDAVLEEAGAEVQRLRCDEDPEFGGGAPEPAESNLHALAATIDDGDA
;
A
#
# COMPACT_ATOMS: atom_id res chain seq x y z
N MET A 1 -7.38 27.47 19.04
CA MET A 1 -7.15 26.11 18.52
C MET A 1 -6.18 26.29 17.37
N THR A 2 -5.08 25.54 17.35
CA THR A 2 -4.20 25.43 16.19
C THR A 2 -5.00 24.87 15.02
N ASP A 3 -4.69 25.30 13.81
CA ASP A 3 -5.36 24.80 12.60
C ASP A 3 -5.05 23.30 12.49
N PRO A 4 -6.05 22.42 12.27
CA PRO A 4 -5.79 20.99 12.13
C PRO A 4 -4.79 20.66 11.02
N THR A 5 -4.66 21.54 10.00
CA THR A 5 -3.72 21.41 8.89
C THR A 5 -2.27 21.72 9.26
N ASP A 6 -2.00 22.49 10.33
CA ASP A 6 -0.64 22.88 10.73
C ASP A 6 0.27 21.66 11.04
N ALA A 7 -0.32 20.51 11.36
CA ALA A 7 0.38 19.26 11.68
C ALA A 7 0.56 18.32 10.48
N ILE A 8 0.02 18.69 9.31
CA ILE A 8 0.08 17.90 8.07
C ILE A 8 1.22 18.45 7.23
N GLN A 9 2.27 17.64 7.05
CA GLN A 9 3.42 17.97 6.21
C GLN A 9 3.84 16.72 5.43
N PHE A 10 3.78 16.81 4.12
CA PHE A 10 4.24 15.80 3.19
C PHE A 10 5.76 15.82 3.12
N GLY A 11 6.36 14.70 3.53
CA GLY A 11 7.75 14.40 3.21
C GLY A 11 7.87 13.76 1.83
N THR A 12 9.06 13.20 1.55
CA THR A 12 9.34 12.49 0.29
C THR A 12 8.43 11.28 0.05
N ASP A 13 7.90 10.68 1.12
CA ASP A 13 7.03 9.51 1.08
C ASP A 13 5.68 9.78 1.75
N GLY A 14 5.06 10.93 1.44
CA GLY A 14 3.77 11.31 2.00
C GLY A 14 3.84 11.90 3.42
N TRP A 15 2.69 11.99 4.09
CA TRP A 15 2.61 12.45 5.47
C TRP A 15 2.60 11.25 6.43
N ARG A 16 3.47 11.26 7.44
CA ARG A 16 3.54 10.24 8.50
C ARG A 16 3.56 10.91 9.86
N ALA A 17 2.80 10.36 10.79
CA ALA A 17 2.81 10.81 12.18
C ALA A 17 2.41 9.66 13.13
N THR A 18 2.65 9.86 14.42
CA THR A 18 2.11 9.00 15.46
C THR A 18 0.58 9.14 15.54
N LEU A 19 -0.13 8.12 16.02
CA LEU A 19 -1.60 8.08 16.05
C LEU A 19 -2.26 9.18 16.91
N ASP A 20 -1.53 9.85 17.80
CA ASP A 20 -2.03 11.05 18.49
C ASP A 20 -2.21 12.25 17.54
N THR A 21 -1.44 12.27 16.46
CA THR A 21 -1.45 13.32 15.44
C THR A 21 -2.14 12.84 14.15
N PHE A 22 -1.88 11.59 13.73
CA PHE A 22 -2.52 10.93 12.58
C PHE A 22 -3.93 10.45 12.94
N THR A 23 -4.87 11.39 13.02
CA THR A 23 -6.27 11.16 13.40
C THR A 23 -7.19 11.07 12.19
N ASP A 24 -8.36 10.46 12.36
CA ASP A 24 -9.35 10.29 11.28
C ASP A 24 -9.72 11.64 10.62
N ASP A 25 -10.00 12.67 11.42
CA ASP A 25 -10.31 14.02 10.94
C ASP A 25 -9.22 14.55 9.99
N ARG A 26 -7.93 14.35 10.33
CA ARG A 26 -6.82 14.81 9.48
C ARG A 26 -6.63 13.95 8.24
N VAL A 27 -6.86 12.64 8.35
CA VAL A 27 -6.87 11.76 7.17
C VAL A 27 -7.93 12.20 6.17
N ARG A 28 -9.13 12.56 6.66
CA ARG A 28 -10.21 13.07 5.82
C ARG A 28 -9.86 14.42 5.17
N ILE A 29 -9.17 15.31 5.89
CA ILE A 29 -8.64 16.57 5.33
C ILE A 29 -7.62 16.31 4.20
N VAL A 30 -6.72 15.34 4.37
CA VAL A 30 -5.79 14.95 3.30
C VAL A 30 -6.54 14.35 2.11
N ALA A 31 -7.52 13.49 2.36
CA ALA A 31 -8.34 12.89 1.31
C ALA A 31 -9.09 13.96 0.50
N GLN A 32 -9.58 15.01 1.15
CA GLN A 32 -10.19 16.17 0.49
C GLN A 32 -9.17 16.86 -0.43
N GLY A 33 -7.95 17.12 0.06
CA GLY A 33 -6.88 17.71 -0.75
C GLY A 33 -6.50 16.85 -1.97
N VAL A 34 -6.53 15.51 -1.82
CA VAL A 34 -6.36 14.58 -2.96
C VAL A 34 -7.52 14.70 -3.95
N ALA A 35 -8.77 14.71 -3.48
CA ALA A 35 -9.94 14.84 -4.35
C ALA A 35 -9.91 16.14 -5.17
N ASP A 36 -9.57 17.25 -4.53
CA ASP A 36 -9.47 18.55 -5.20
C ASP A 36 -8.29 18.62 -6.17
N TYR A 37 -7.14 18.04 -5.81
CA TYR A 37 -6.04 17.87 -6.75
C TYR A 37 -6.47 17.07 -7.99
N LEU A 38 -7.16 15.93 -7.80
CA LEU A 38 -7.62 15.09 -8.91
C LEU A 38 -8.57 15.86 -9.84
N ARG A 39 -9.51 16.64 -9.29
CA ARG A 39 -10.40 17.50 -10.08
C ARG A 39 -9.64 18.51 -10.93
N GLU A 40 -8.58 19.10 -10.40
CA GLU A 40 -7.74 20.06 -11.13
C GLU A 40 -7.02 19.42 -12.32
N THR A 41 -6.67 18.13 -12.22
CA THR A 41 -6.12 17.38 -13.36
C THR A 41 -7.17 17.09 -14.44
N GLY A 42 -8.46 17.21 -14.12
CA GLY A 42 -9.57 16.94 -15.02
C GLY A 42 -9.86 15.46 -15.26
N THR A 43 -9.27 14.57 -14.46
CA THR A 43 -9.56 13.12 -14.51
C THR A 43 -10.85 12.79 -13.75
N ASP A 44 -11.59 11.83 -14.27
CA ASP A 44 -12.72 11.15 -13.62
C ASP A 44 -12.44 9.66 -13.39
N ALA A 45 -11.20 9.21 -13.66
CA ALA A 45 -10.81 7.82 -13.49
C ALA A 45 -10.86 7.40 -12.00
N PRO A 46 -11.19 6.12 -11.70
CA PRO A 46 -11.24 5.64 -10.33
C PRO A 46 -9.89 5.75 -9.60
N VAL A 47 -9.90 5.63 -8.27
CA VAL A 47 -8.71 5.67 -7.42
C VAL A 47 -8.58 4.37 -6.63
N VAL A 48 -7.38 3.78 -6.59
CA VAL A 48 -7.11 2.68 -5.64
C VAL A 48 -6.85 3.27 -4.26
N VAL A 49 -7.49 2.74 -3.22
CA VAL A 49 -7.12 3.06 -1.83
C VAL A 49 -6.58 1.78 -1.18
N GLY A 50 -5.27 1.72 -0.99
CA GLY A 50 -4.58 0.57 -0.39
C GLY A 50 -4.17 0.83 1.05
N TYR A 51 -3.89 -0.22 1.80
CA TYR A 51 -3.43 -0.12 3.18
C TYR A 51 -2.50 -1.26 3.58
N ASP A 52 -1.61 -1.00 4.55
CA ASP A 52 -0.70 -2.00 5.13
C ASP A 52 -1.30 -2.72 6.35
N ALA A 53 -0.51 -3.64 6.92
CA ALA A 53 -0.92 -4.52 8.02
C ALA A 53 -1.17 -3.82 9.37
N ARG A 54 -1.03 -2.49 9.48
CA ARG A 54 -1.26 -1.80 10.76
C ARG A 54 -2.74 -1.86 11.10
N PRO A 55 -3.12 -2.13 12.36
CA PRO A 55 -4.53 -2.24 12.76
C PRO A 55 -5.38 -1.00 12.48
N SER A 56 -4.75 0.18 12.43
CA SER A 56 -5.43 1.45 12.16
C SER A 56 -5.62 1.74 10.67
N SER A 57 -4.81 1.14 9.78
CA SER A 57 -4.84 1.46 8.35
C SER A 57 -6.15 1.12 7.64
N PRO A 58 -6.86 -0.01 7.92
CA PRO A 58 -8.15 -0.30 7.30
C PRO A 58 -9.19 0.79 7.56
N GLY A 59 -9.30 1.28 8.80
CA GLY A 59 -10.26 2.33 9.16
C GLY A 59 -9.96 3.65 8.45
N PHE A 60 -8.68 4.02 8.35
CA PHE A 60 -8.28 5.21 7.60
C PHE A 60 -8.51 5.05 6.09
N ALA A 61 -8.34 3.85 5.53
CA ALA A 61 -8.65 3.57 4.13
C ALA A 61 -10.13 3.75 3.81
N GLU A 62 -11.03 3.29 4.69
CA GLU A 62 -12.47 3.55 4.56
C GLU A 62 -12.78 5.05 4.60
N SER A 63 -12.18 5.81 5.53
CA SER A 63 -12.38 7.26 5.62
C SER A 63 -11.86 8.02 4.38
N VAL A 64 -10.75 7.57 3.78
CA VAL A 64 -10.29 8.11 2.49
C VAL A 64 -11.29 7.77 1.38
N ALA A 65 -11.78 6.53 1.32
CA ALA A 65 -12.74 6.08 0.31
C ALA A 65 -14.07 6.87 0.41
N ASP A 66 -14.57 7.10 1.62
CA ASP A 66 -15.75 7.94 1.88
C ASP A 66 -15.57 9.34 1.28
N VAL A 67 -14.45 10.00 1.58
CA VAL A 67 -14.21 11.37 1.10
C VAL A 67 -14.05 11.40 -0.42
N LEU A 68 -13.31 10.47 -1.01
CA LEU A 68 -13.14 10.43 -2.48
C LEU A 68 -14.47 10.17 -3.20
N THR A 69 -15.30 9.25 -2.69
CA THR A 69 -16.62 8.97 -3.27
C THR A 69 -17.60 10.11 -3.06
N ASP A 70 -17.60 10.76 -1.89
CA ASP A 70 -18.36 12.00 -1.64
C ASP A 70 -17.96 13.11 -2.61
N ASN A 71 -16.74 13.07 -3.13
CA ASN A 71 -16.21 14.01 -4.11
C ASN A 71 -16.37 13.55 -5.58
N GLY A 72 -17.04 12.42 -5.83
CA GLY A 72 -17.43 11.95 -7.16
C GLY A 72 -16.46 10.95 -7.83
N PHE A 73 -15.46 10.47 -7.10
CA PHE A 73 -14.52 9.46 -7.61
C PHE A 73 -14.96 8.06 -7.21
N ASP A 74 -14.97 7.13 -8.17
CA ASP A 74 -15.07 5.71 -7.85
C ASP A 74 -13.79 5.24 -7.14
N VAL A 75 -13.94 4.38 -6.14
CA VAL A 75 -12.83 3.89 -5.32
C VAL A 75 -12.77 2.38 -5.34
N LEU A 76 -11.56 1.85 -5.51
CA LEU A 76 -11.27 0.43 -5.36
C LEU A 76 -10.47 0.19 -4.08
N LEU A 77 -11.07 -0.54 -3.14
CA LEU A 77 -10.41 -1.03 -1.93
C LEU A 77 -9.97 -2.49 -2.13
N PRO A 78 -8.84 -2.93 -1.55
CA PRO A 78 -8.51 -4.34 -1.51
C PRO A 78 -9.35 -5.10 -0.47
N GLU A 79 -9.55 -6.40 -0.68
CA GLU A 79 -10.25 -7.28 0.27
C GLU A 79 -9.53 -7.46 1.63
N ARG A 80 -8.21 -7.23 1.65
CA ARG A 80 -7.34 -7.22 2.83
C ARG A 80 -6.20 -6.23 2.65
N ASP A 81 -5.33 -6.10 3.65
CA ASP A 81 -4.11 -5.32 3.49
C ASP A 81 -3.22 -5.90 2.39
N VAL A 82 -2.50 -5.02 1.68
CA VAL A 82 -1.66 -5.39 0.54
C VAL A 82 -0.32 -4.64 0.56
N PRO A 83 0.74 -5.17 -0.08
CA PRO A 83 1.95 -4.40 -0.31
C PRO A 83 1.64 -3.12 -1.10
N THR A 84 2.32 -2.02 -0.78
CA THR A 84 2.28 -0.79 -1.58
C THR A 84 2.47 -1.03 -3.08
N PRO A 85 3.48 -1.80 -3.55
CA PRO A 85 3.63 -2.04 -4.98
C PRO A 85 2.44 -2.76 -5.61
N THR A 86 1.78 -3.66 -4.88
CA THR A 86 0.57 -4.34 -5.36
C THR A 86 -0.54 -3.34 -5.62
N ALA A 87 -0.89 -2.49 -4.65
CA ALA A 87 -1.94 -1.48 -4.84
C ALA A 87 -1.61 -0.49 -5.97
N VAL A 88 -0.35 -0.02 -6.04
CA VAL A 88 0.11 0.92 -7.06
C VAL A 88 0.08 0.29 -8.45
N TRP A 89 0.55 -0.94 -8.60
CA TRP A 89 0.49 -1.67 -9.87
C TRP A 89 -0.96 -1.83 -10.34
N ASN A 90 -1.89 -2.18 -9.44
CA ASN A 90 -3.30 -2.33 -9.78
C ASN A 90 -3.92 -1.01 -10.29
N ALA A 91 -3.46 0.14 -9.79
CA ALA A 91 -3.88 1.44 -10.30
C ALA A 91 -3.35 1.71 -11.72
N VAL A 92 -2.06 1.43 -11.95
CA VAL A 92 -1.42 1.60 -13.27
C VAL A 92 -2.05 0.68 -14.31
N ASP A 93 -2.17 -0.61 -14.00
CA ASP A 93 -2.68 -1.64 -14.91
C ASP A 93 -4.12 -1.36 -15.36
N ARG A 94 -4.96 -0.88 -14.44
CA ARG A 94 -6.36 -0.51 -14.73
C ARG A 94 -6.53 0.89 -15.32
N GLY A 95 -5.46 1.67 -15.47
CA GLY A 95 -5.52 3.05 -15.95
C GLY A 95 -6.29 3.99 -15.01
N TYR A 96 -6.16 3.77 -13.70
CA TYR A 96 -6.80 4.58 -12.67
C TYR A 96 -6.05 5.90 -12.44
N ALA A 97 -6.70 6.88 -11.81
CA ALA A 97 -6.13 8.20 -11.57
C ALA A 97 -4.88 8.16 -10.68
N GLY A 98 -4.80 7.16 -9.80
CA GLY A 98 -3.69 6.92 -8.90
C GLY A 98 -4.04 5.96 -7.77
N ALA A 99 -3.15 5.90 -6.79
CA ALA A 99 -3.35 5.14 -5.56
C ALA A 99 -3.07 6.00 -4.32
N VAL A 100 -3.99 5.98 -3.36
CA VAL A 100 -3.77 6.49 -2.00
C VAL A 100 -3.43 5.32 -1.08
N ILE A 101 -2.30 5.38 -0.39
CA ILE A 101 -1.79 4.26 0.42
C ILE A 101 -1.68 4.66 1.89
N LEU A 102 -2.39 3.93 2.74
CA LEU A 102 -2.33 4.07 4.20
C LEU A 102 -1.22 3.16 4.74
N SER A 103 -0.06 3.75 4.99
CA SER A 103 1.12 3.05 5.50
C SER A 103 2.19 4.03 6.00
N ALA A 104 2.80 3.72 7.14
CA ALA A 104 4.05 4.35 7.58
C ALA A 104 5.30 3.53 7.22
N SER A 105 5.21 2.56 6.30
CA SER A 105 6.33 1.72 5.86
C SER A 105 7.07 1.09 7.06
N HIS A 106 8.34 1.42 7.24
CA HIS A 106 9.22 0.88 8.27
C HIS A 106 9.05 1.50 9.66
N ASN A 107 8.21 2.53 9.83
CA ASN A 107 8.04 3.17 11.13
C ASN A 107 7.44 2.19 12.18
N PRO A 108 7.69 2.40 13.49
CA PRO A 108 7.09 1.60 14.56
C PRO A 108 5.54 1.53 14.54
N PRO A 109 4.91 0.56 15.23
CA PRO A 109 3.45 0.34 15.22
C PRO A 109 2.61 1.58 15.56
N GLU A 110 3.10 2.47 16.43
CA GLU A 110 2.40 3.68 16.86
C GLU A 110 2.30 4.78 15.79
N TYR A 111 2.93 4.57 14.63
CA TYR A 111 2.83 5.46 13.46
C TYR A 111 1.80 4.96 12.46
N ASN A 112 1.21 5.90 11.72
CA ASN A 112 0.62 5.62 10.42
C ASN A 112 0.97 6.75 9.44
N GLY A 113 0.61 6.58 8.17
CA GLY A 113 0.93 7.52 7.12
C GLY A 113 -0.02 7.42 5.94
N ILE A 114 -0.03 8.45 5.11
CA ILE A 114 -0.78 8.51 3.87
C ILE A 114 0.14 8.97 2.75
N LYS A 115 0.12 8.24 1.63
CA LYS A 115 0.91 8.51 0.44
C LYS A 115 0.01 8.58 -0.78
N TYR A 116 0.40 9.38 -1.76
CA TYR A 116 -0.25 9.41 -3.06
C TYR A 116 0.73 8.98 -4.15
N PHE A 117 0.28 8.12 -5.05
CA PHE A 117 0.96 7.69 -6.26
C PHE A 117 0.07 8.08 -7.44
N PRO A 118 0.52 8.96 -8.37
CA PRO A 118 -0.23 9.24 -9.58
C PRO A 118 -0.42 7.98 -10.45
N GLY A 119 -1.29 8.05 -11.46
CA GLY A 119 -1.60 6.92 -12.36
C GLY A 119 -0.42 6.38 -13.18
N ASP A 120 0.76 6.99 -13.13
CA ASP A 120 2.00 6.43 -13.69
C ASP A 120 2.74 5.48 -12.71
N GLY A 121 2.27 5.40 -11.47
CA GLY A 121 2.77 4.52 -10.42
C GLY A 121 4.06 4.99 -9.74
N ALA A 122 4.64 6.12 -10.15
CA ALA A 122 5.78 6.69 -9.46
C ALA A 122 5.34 7.34 -8.14
N PRO A 123 6.22 7.45 -7.12
CA PRO A 123 5.94 8.29 -5.96
C PRO A 123 5.61 9.72 -6.42
N ALA A 124 4.60 10.35 -5.81
CA ALA A 124 4.24 11.72 -6.11
C ALA A 124 5.46 12.65 -5.93
N MET A 125 5.79 13.39 -7.00
CA MET A 125 6.84 14.40 -6.97
C MET A 125 6.43 15.59 -6.08
N PRO A 126 7.40 16.40 -5.60
CA PRO A 126 7.09 17.56 -4.75
C PRO A 126 6.01 18.48 -5.32
N GLU A 127 5.98 18.71 -6.63
CA GLU A 127 4.94 19.52 -7.27
C GLU A 127 3.52 18.96 -7.05
N VAL A 128 3.36 17.64 -7.03
CA VAL A 128 2.07 17.00 -6.75
C VAL A 128 1.72 17.08 -5.27
N THR A 129 2.68 16.80 -4.38
CA THR A 129 2.43 16.86 -2.93
C THR A 129 2.15 18.29 -2.47
N ASP A 130 2.86 19.28 -2.99
CA ASP A 130 2.64 20.70 -2.69
C ASP A 130 1.25 21.16 -3.14
N ARG A 131 0.73 20.59 -4.25
CA ARG A 131 -0.63 20.87 -4.73
C ARG A 131 -1.69 20.21 -3.84
N ILE A 132 -1.47 18.98 -3.40
CA ILE A 132 -2.33 18.31 -2.41
C ILE A 132 -2.35 19.10 -1.10
N GLU A 133 -1.19 19.55 -0.62
CA GLU A 133 -1.08 20.39 0.59
C GLU A 133 -1.80 21.72 0.45
N ALA A 134 -1.68 22.38 -0.71
CA ALA A 134 -2.39 23.62 -1.00
C ALA A 134 -3.92 23.45 -1.05
N ASN A 135 -4.40 22.23 -1.27
CA ASN A 135 -5.81 21.87 -1.35
C ASN A 135 -6.36 21.26 -0.05
N LEU A 136 -5.57 21.18 1.03
CA LEU A 136 -6.07 20.68 2.32
C LEU A 136 -7.26 21.53 2.79
N GLY A 137 -8.35 20.86 3.16
CA GLY A 137 -9.58 21.51 3.56
C GLY A 137 -10.51 20.57 4.31
N GLU A 138 -11.54 21.14 4.91
CA GLU A 138 -12.61 20.36 5.53
C GLU A 138 -13.30 19.48 4.48
N PRO A 139 -13.63 18.22 4.79
CA PRO A 139 -14.30 17.33 3.85
C PRO A 139 -15.60 17.91 3.30
N GLU A 140 -15.72 17.93 1.98
CA GLU A 140 -16.90 18.33 1.24
C GLU A 140 -17.57 17.13 0.60
N ALA A 141 -18.87 17.25 0.33
CA ALA A 141 -19.62 16.20 -0.34
C ALA A 141 -20.53 16.77 -1.42
N LEU A 142 -20.46 16.17 -2.60
CA LEU A 142 -21.36 16.40 -3.71
C LEU A 142 -22.78 15.89 -3.37
N PRO A 143 -23.80 16.34 -4.14
CA PRO A 143 -25.13 15.73 -4.08
C PRO A 143 -25.05 14.22 -4.27
N GLU A 144 -25.91 13.47 -3.57
CA GLU A 144 -25.89 11.99 -3.56
C GLU A 144 -25.89 11.36 -4.97
N SER A 145 -26.54 12.00 -5.95
CA SER A 145 -26.58 11.54 -7.34
C SER A 145 -25.27 11.68 -8.12
N GLU A 146 -24.30 12.41 -7.58
CA GLU A 146 -22.99 12.71 -8.19
C GLU A 146 -21.84 12.06 -7.42
N ARG A 147 -22.13 11.28 -6.38
CA ARG A 147 -21.13 10.55 -5.60
C ARG A 147 -20.67 9.30 -6.35
N GLY A 148 -19.39 8.98 -6.19
CA GLY A 148 -18.80 7.74 -6.69
C GLY A 148 -19.24 6.52 -5.86
N VAL A 149 -18.75 5.35 -6.25
CA VAL A 149 -19.00 4.10 -5.52
C VAL A 149 -17.71 3.46 -5.03
N VAL A 150 -17.82 2.75 -3.91
CA VAL A 150 -16.74 1.88 -3.40
C VAL A 150 -16.94 0.48 -3.94
N ALA A 151 -15.95 -0.05 -4.65
CA ALA A 151 -15.80 -1.45 -4.99
C ALA A 151 -14.71 -2.10 -4.13
N ARG A 152 -14.80 -3.42 -3.95
CA ARG A 152 -13.77 -4.25 -3.33
C ARG A 152 -13.38 -5.37 -4.28
N ASP A 153 -12.10 -5.63 -4.42
CA ASP A 153 -11.56 -6.63 -5.35
C ASP A 153 -10.25 -7.23 -4.82
N ASP A 154 -9.89 -8.40 -5.34
CA ASP A 154 -8.59 -8.99 -5.11
C ASP A 154 -7.53 -8.24 -5.93
N LEU A 155 -6.61 -7.59 -5.22
CA LEU A 155 -5.47 -6.90 -5.83
C LEU A 155 -4.22 -7.78 -5.88
N ILE A 156 -4.17 -8.87 -5.11
CA ILE A 156 -3.00 -9.73 -5.00
C ILE A 156 -2.90 -10.64 -6.22
N GLY A 157 -3.98 -11.35 -6.58
CA GLY A 157 -3.98 -12.32 -7.69
C GLY A 157 -3.50 -11.72 -9.02
N PRO A 158 -4.13 -10.65 -9.54
CA PRO A 158 -3.69 -10.04 -10.80
C PRO A 158 -2.23 -9.55 -10.78
N HIS A 159 -1.76 -9.07 -9.63
CA HIS A 159 -0.36 -8.65 -9.46
C HIS A 159 0.60 -9.85 -9.40
N ALA A 160 0.20 -10.95 -8.75
CA ALA A 160 0.95 -12.19 -8.72
C ALA A 160 1.14 -12.77 -10.13
N ASP A 161 0.06 -12.86 -10.92
CA ASP A 161 0.10 -13.28 -12.32
C ASP A 161 1.11 -12.44 -13.13
N ALA A 162 1.07 -11.11 -12.97
CA ALA A 162 2.00 -10.21 -13.64
C ALA A 162 3.46 -10.38 -13.19
N VAL A 163 3.69 -10.71 -11.91
CA VAL A 163 5.02 -11.03 -11.39
C VAL A 163 5.54 -12.33 -12.01
N GLU A 164 4.71 -13.36 -12.12
CA GLU A 164 5.09 -14.62 -12.77
C GLU A 164 5.45 -14.42 -14.24
N GLU A 165 4.63 -13.67 -14.99
CA GLU A 165 4.92 -13.33 -16.38
C GLU A 165 6.27 -12.58 -16.52
N LEU A 166 6.54 -11.64 -15.60
CA LEU A 166 7.79 -10.91 -15.57
C LEU A 166 8.98 -11.84 -15.27
N VAL A 167 8.86 -12.72 -14.28
CA VAL A 167 9.91 -13.69 -13.93
C VAL A 167 10.17 -14.67 -15.09
N ALA A 168 9.12 -15.17 -15.72
CA ALA A 168 9.20 -16.01 -16.91
C ALA A 168 9.97 -15.31 -18.04
N SER A 169 9.78 -13.98 -18.21
CA SER A 169 10.48 -13.17 -19.22
C SER A 169 11.99 -13.05 -18.96
N TYR A 170 12.45 -13.24 -17.72
CA TYR A 170 13.87 -13.28 -17.35
C TYR A 170 14.52 -14.65 -17.56
N GLY A 171 13.81 -15.63 -18.14
CA GLY A 171 14.35 -16.94 -18.48
C GLY A 171 14.22 -17.99 -17.38
N PHE A 172 13.35 -17.76 -16.40
CA PHE A 172 12.94 -18.76 -15.39
C PHE A 172 11.70 -19.56 -15.82
N SER A 173 11.38 -19.56 -17.11
CA SER A 173 10.25 -20.30 -17.66
C SER A 173 10.63 -21.71 -18.10
N THR A 174 9.70 -22.64 -17.94
CA THR A 174 9.76 -23.98 -18.53
C THR A 174 9.31 -23.94 -20.00
N ASP A 175 9.39 -25.09 -20.69
CA ASP A 175 8.97 -25.23 -22.10
C ASP A 175 7.49 -24.86 -22.33
N ASP A 176 6.64 -24.89 -21.30
CA ASP A 176 5.22 -24.51 -21.39
C ASP A 176 4.93 -23.06 -20.97
N GLY A 177 5.96 -22.31 -20.56
CA GLY A 177 5.87 -20.91 -20.17
C GLY A 177 5.63 -20.65 -18.69
N SER A 178 5.37 -21.68 -17.88
CA SER A 178 5.26 -21.55 -16.42
C SER A 178 6.61 -21.25 -15.77
N VAL A 179 6.59 -20.56 -14.62
CA VAL A 179 7.79 -20.38 -13.79
C VAL A 179 8.04 -21.67 -13.00
N ASP A 180 9.29 -22.13 -12.95
CA ASP A 180 9.70 -23.28 -12.14
C ASP A 180 10.94 -22.94 -11.30
N LEU A 181 10.71 -22.82 -9.99
CA LEU A 181 11.71 -22.60 -8.96
C LEU A 181 11.99 -23.87 -8.15
N SER A 182 11.61 -25.05 -8.65
CA SER A 182 11.83 -26.32 -7.96
C SER A 182 13.31 -26.57 -7.67
N GLY A 183 13.57 -27.10 -6.47
CA GLY A 183 14.93 -27.31 -5.97
C GLY A 183 15.61 -26.06 -5.40
N LEU A 184 14.94 -24.90 -5.41
CA LEU A 184 15.34 -23.76 -4.61
C LEU A 184 14.68 -23.81 -3.23
N THR A 185 15.47 -23.55 -2.20
CA THR A 185 14.98 -23.25 -0.85
C THR A 185 15.17 -21.75 -0.61
N VAL A 186 14.16 -21.06 -0.11
CA VAL A 186 14.15 -19.60 0.06
C VAL A 186 13.70 -19.26 1.48
N ALA A 187 14.55 -18.58 2.25
CA ALA A 187 14.10 -17.95 3.49
C ALA A 187 13.40 -16.62 3.18
N TYR A 188 12.16 -16.49 3.65
CA TYR A 188 11.36 -15.29 3.48
C TYR A 188 10.85 -14.79 4.83
N ASP A 189 11.13 -13.53 5.12
CA ASP A 189 10.70 -12.87 6.35
C ASP A 189 9.77 -11.71 6.02
N ALA A 190 8.48 -11.90 6.30
CA ALA A 190 7.48 -10.85 6.06
C ALA A 190 7.51 -9.76 7.14
N MET A 191 8.23 -9.97 8.25
CA MET A 191 8.27 -9.07 9.41
C MET A 191 6.87 -8.66 9.92
N HIS A 192 5.90 -9.58 9.82
CA HIS A 192 4.46 -9.38 10.09
C HIS A 192 3.76 -8.35 9.18
N GLY A 193 4.43 -7.89 8.12
CA GLY A 193 3.93 -6.89 7.18
C GLY A 193 2.96 -7.44 6.14
N SER A 194 2.56 -6.58 5.20
CA SER A 194 1.58 -6.90 4.17
C SER A 194 2.10 -7.80 3.04
N GLY A 195 3.39 -8.13 3.03
CA GLY A 195 3.96 -9.13 2.12
C GLY A 195 3.56 -10.57 2.44
N ARG A 196 2.97 -10.81 3.62
CA ARG A 196 2.52 -12.14 4.06
C ARG A 196 1.37 -12.68 3.21
N GLY A 197 1.49 -13.91 2.75
CA GLY A 197 0.56 -14.52 1.81
C GLY A 197 0.59 -13.85 0.43
N VAL A 198 1.71 -13.18 0.08
CA VAL A 198 1.91 -12.53 -1.22
C VAL A 198 3.23 -13.02 -1.82
N THR A 199 4.37 -12.61 -1.28
CA THR A 199 5.67 -13.02 -1.83
C THR A 199 5.94 -14.50 -1.58
N ASP A 200 5.65 -14.99 -0.38
CA ASP A 200 5.75 -16.41 -0.04
C ASP A 200 4.83 -17.27 -0.91
N ALA A 201 3.58 -16.83 -1.12
CA ALA A 201 2.63 -17.55 -1.96
C ALA A 201 3.13 -17.69 -3.40
N VAL A 202 3.57 -16.59 -4.03
CA VAL A 202 4.11 -16.61 -5.41
C VAL A 202 5.35 -17.51 -5.52
N LEU A 203 6.23 -17.50 -4.52
CA LEU A 203 7.40 -18.37 -4.51
C LEU A 203 7.03 -19.85 -4.37
N GLU A 204 6.10 -20.18 -3.46
CA GLU A 204 5.60 -21.54 -3.24
C GLU A 204 4.83 -22.05 -4.48
N GLU A 205 4.00 -21.22 -5.12
CA GLU A 205 3.26 -21.55 -6.34
C GLU A 205 4.19 -21.81 -7.53
N ALA A 206 5.29 -21.04 -7.64
CA ALA A 206 6.36 -21.29 -8.60
C ALA A 206 7.23 -22.52 -8.25
N GLY A 207 6.99 -23.21 -7.13
CA GLY A 207 7.62 -24.49 -6.78
C GLY A 207 8.83 -24.42 -5.84
N ALA A 208 9.16 -23.25 -5.28
CA ALA A 208 10.22 -23.13 -4.28
C ALA A 208 9.78 -23.72 -2.93
N GLU A 209 10.74 -24.26 -2.16
CA GLU A 209 10.54 -24.54 -0.74
C GLU A 209 10.78 -23.27 0.07
N VAL A 210 9.73 -22.69 0.67
CA VAL A 210 9.84 -21.40 1.37
C VAL A 210 9.91 -21.60 2.89
N GLN A 211 11.05 -21.24 3.49
CA GLN A 211 11.20 -21.12 4.93
C GLN A 211 10.63 -19.78 5.40
N ARG A 212 9.37 -19.81 5.84
CA ARG A 212 8.62 -18.61 6.25
C ARG A 212 8.97 -18.18 7.67
N LEU A 213 9.31 -16.91 7.82
CA LEU A 213 9.58 -16.23 9.08
C LEU A 213 8.58 -15.07 9.24
N ARG A 214 7.96 -14.96 10.43
CA ARG A 214 7.06 -13.85 10.79
C ARG A 214 5.99 -13.55 9.72
N CYS A 215 5.41 -14.58 9.12
CA CYS A 215 4.37 -14.49 8.08
C CYS A 215 2.95 -14.52 8.65
N ASP A 216 2.82 -14.37 9.97
CA ASP A 216 1.58 -14.20 10.71
C ASP A 216 1.28 -12.73 11.02
N GLU A 217 0.02 -12.43 11.31
CA GLU A 217 -0.40 -11.09 11.75
C GLU A 217 0.08 -10.80 13.17
N ASP A 218 0.84 -9.71 13.33
CA ASP A 218 1.18 -9.15 14.63
C ASP A 218 1.04 -7.61 14.58
N PRO A 219 0.05 -7.04 15.28
CA PRO A 219 -0.13 -5.60 15.42
C PRO A 219 1.11 -4.82 15.87
N GLU A 220 1.98 -5.47 16.64
CA GLU A 220 3.20 -4.87 17.20
C GLU A 220 4.44 -5.19 16.37
N PHE A 221 4.29 -5.86 15.21
CA PHE A 221 5.37 -6.29 14.33
C PHE A 221 6.52 -7.02 15.06
N GLY A 222 6.20 -7.88 16.03
CA GLY A 222 7.20 -8.57 16.85
C GLY A 222 7.81 -7.71 17.96
N GLY A 223 7.19 -6.57 18.28
CA GLY A 223 7.63 -5.62 19.31
C GLY A 223 8.59 -4.54 18.82
N GLY A 224 8.67 -4.29 17.51
CA GLY A 224 9.63 -3.38 16.90
C GLY A 224 9.19 -2.82 15.55
N ALA A 225 10.08 -2.04 14.93
CA ALA A 225 9.86 -1.50 13.61
C ALA A 225 9.95 -2.61 12.54
N PRO A 226 9.00 -2.72 11.59
CA PRO A 226 9.07 -3.66 10.46
C PRO A 226 10.06 -3.15 9.40
N GLU A 227 11.31 -2.94 9.82
CA GLU A 227 12.41 -2.42 9.00
C GLU A 227 13.46 -3.51 8.78
N PRO A 228 13.84 -3.83 7.53
CA PRO A 228 14.86 -4.84 7.23
C PRO A 228 16.28 -4.30 7.49
N ALA A 229 16.53 -3.80 8.71
CA ALA A 229 17.83 -3.38 9.21
C ALA A 229 18.54 -4.55 9.89
N GLU A 230 19.88 -4.54 9.92
CA GLU A 230 20.71 -5.61 10.51
C GLU A 230 20.25 -6.03 11.92
N SER A 231 19.83 -5.08 12.76
CA SER A 231 19.33 -5.32 14.11
C SER A 231 18.01 -6.09 14.18
N ASN A 232 17.25 -6.18 13.09
CA ASN A 232 15.93 -6.81 13.04
C ASN A 232 15.92 -8.12 12.23
N LEU A 233 17.06 -8.48 11.64
CA LEU A 233 17.20 -9.63 10.73
C LEU A 233 17.93 -10.82 11.36
N HIS A 234 18.13 -10.82 12.69
CA HIS A 234 18.88 -11.89 13.37
C HIS A 234 18.32 -13.29 13.11
N ALA A 235 16.99 -13.46 13.11
CA ALA A 235 16.35 -14.74 12.82
C ALA A 235 16.59 -15.18 11.37
N LEU A 236 16.38 -14.27 10.41
CA LEU A 236 16.63 -14.53 8.99
C LEU A 236 18.09 -14.88 8.71
N ALA A 237 19.04 -14.13 9.29
CA ALA A 237 20.46 -14.38 9.14
C ALA A 237 20.86 -15.76 9.71
N ALA A 238 20.32 -16.15 10.86
CA ALA A 238 20.56 -17.47 11.44
C ALA A 238 20.03 -18.59 10.55
N THR A 239 18.82 -18.45 9.98
CA THR A 239 18.25 -19.43 9.03
C THR A 239 19.15 -19.66 7.82
N ILE A 240 19.76 -18.59 7.29
CA ILE A 240 20.70 -18.67 6.17
C ILE A 240 22.03 -19.33 6.61
N ASP A 241 22.57 -18.93 7.76
CA ASP A 241 23.85 -19.44 8.27
C ASP A 241 23.79 -20.94 8.64
N ASP A 242 22.64 -21.41 9.13
CA ASP A 242 22.42 -22.81 9.50
C ASP A 242 22.25 -23.73 8.27
N GLY A 243 22.09 -23.15 7.07
CA GLY A 243 21.89 -23.88 5.80
C GLY A 243 20.50 -24.48 5.65
N ASP A 244 19.53 -23.95 6.40
CA ASP A 244 18.11 -24.32 6.29
C ASP A 244 17.43 -23.65 5.08
N ALA A 245 18.10 -22.64 4.47
CA ALA A 245 17.77 -22.03 3.19
C ALA A 245 19.00 -21.44 2.49
#